data_AF-A0A3Q3LY19-F1
#
_entry.id   AF-A0A3Q3LY19-F1
#
_cell.length_a   1.000
_cell.length_b   1.000
_cell.length_c   1.000
_cell.angle_alpha   90.00
_cell.angle_beta   90.00
_cell.angle_gamma   90.00
#
_symmetry.space_group_name_H-M   'P 1'
#
loop_
_entity.id
_entity.type
_entity.pdbx_description
1 polymer ?
#
loop_
_entity_poly.entity_id
_entity_poly.type
_entity_poly.pdbx_seq_one_letter_code
_entity_poly.pdbx_strand_id
1 'polypeptide(L)'
;MDSKGPSLYAQAGTSVDLSRSTEEDSLVDGPLISADALHSAIRREFQTVPTHYHATLLSLLHVVYVVLSVCVAVLCVLKFGQEEMCANVLGNVPGDSVIVFGKVCLWVLVQLFTWCVQHHHTQARRRGYLRFYRQTQGLKQMALTIHSTGNVMLLLVMAVGLSLIVRTYMLLSILGLELLVEVPCLLYYTAKVIRFNRERAAPDVNNEDHLHTYSVTSLPTETGFRGSSSLEEVVEKQADMIEYLKQHNTLLSKRLLNLTTQH
;
A
#
# COMPACT_ATOMS: atom_id res chain seq x y z
N MET A 1 97.86 -5.00 12.12
CA MET A 1 97.78 -3.57 11.77
C MET A 1 98.23 -3.45 10.34
N ASP A 2 97.28 -3.38 9.41
CA ASP A 2 97.52 -2.85 8.06
C ASP A 2 96.29 -2.05 7.69
N SER A 3 96.54 -0.79 7.37
CA SER A 3 95.58 0.28 7.15
C SER A 3 95.97 0.95 5.85
N LYS A 4 95.17 0.82 4.79
CA LYS A 4 95.03 1.87 3.77
C LYS A 4 93.76 1.67 2.97
N GLY A 5 93.04 2.79 2.83
CA GLY A 5 91.63 2.90 2.51
C GLY A 5 91.20 2.69 1.04
N PRO A 6 89.94 3.04 0.74
CA PRO A 6 89.16 2.53 -0.39
C PRO A 6 89.09 3.50 -1.59
N SER A 7 88.84 2.95 -2.77
CA SER A 7 88.50 3.70 -3.99
C SER A 7 86.99 3.97 -4.09
N LEU A 8 86.68 5.21 -4.48
CA LEU A 8 85.37 5.84 -4.66
C LEU A 8 84.53 5.23 -5.82
N TYR A 9 83.22 5.12 -5.56
CA TYR A 9 82.03 5.24 -6.42
C TYR A 9 81.88 4.47 -7.75
N ALA A 10 80.88 3.57 -7.77
CA ALA A 10 79.80 3.37 -8.75
C ALA A 10 79.14 2.00 -8.43
N GLN A 11 77.83 1.73 -8.37
CA GLN A 11 76.61 2.41 -8.79
C GLN A 11 75.40 1.62 -8.21
N ALA A 12 74.40 2.38 -7.75
CA ALA A 12 72.97 2.14 -7.51
C ALA A 12 72.29 0.74 -7.59
N GLY A 13 71.40 0.51 -6.60
CA GLY A 13 70.13 -0.24 -6.70
C GLY A 13 70.17 -1.69 -6.18
N THR A 14 69.24 -2.23 -5.39
CA THR A 14 67.93 -1.77 -4.91
C THR A 14 67.54 -2.72 -3.76
N SER A 15 67.17 -2.19 -2.60
CA SER A 15 66.57 -2.98 -1.50
C SER A 15 65.06 -3.08 -1.70
N VAL A 16 64.48 -4.28 -1.78
CA VAL A 16 63.13 -4.57 -1.27
C VAL A 16 63.06 -6.07 -0.99
N ASP A 17 63.27 -6.43 0.28
CA ASP A 17 62.66 -7.61 0.90
C ASP A 17 61.15 -7.35 1.06
N LEU A 18 60.37 -8.43 1.18
CA LEU A 18 58.93 -8.50 1.52
C LEU A 18 57.98 -8.75 0.33
N SER A 19 57.75 -10.03 0.02
CA SER A 19 56.42 -10.58 -0.35
C SER A 19 56.50 -12.11 -0.43
N ARG A 20 56.37 -12.78 0.72
CA ARG A 20 56.01 -14.20 0.81
C ARG A 20 54.71 -14.29 1.61
N SER A 21 53.60 -14.48 0.90
CA SER A 21 52.26 -14.78 1.42
C SER A 21 51.51 -15.48 0.27
N THR A 22 51.58 -16.80 0.13
CA THR A 22 50.55 -17.76 0.58
C THR A 22 49.13 -17.27 0.32
N GLU A 23 48.51 -17.80 -0.75
CA GLU A 23 47.15 -18.37 -0.82
C GLU A 23 46.78 -18.57 -2.31
N GLU A 24 47.20 -19.71 -2.87
CA GLU A 24 46.51 -20.30 -4.03
C GLU A 24 45.26 -20.99 -3.50
N ASP A 25 44.19 -20.22 -3.27
CA ASP A 25 42.86 -20.78 -3.06
C ASP A 25 42.28 -21.13 -4.43
N SER A 26 42.24 -22.42 -4.69
CA SER A 26 41.50 -23.03 -5.79
C SER A 26 40.02 -22.64 -5.67
N LEU A 27 39.59 -21.64 -6.44
CA LEU A 27 38.19 -21.26 -6.60
C LEU A 27 37.43 -22.48 -7.13
N VAL A 28 36.73 -23.12 -6.21
CA VAL A 28 35.75 -24.17 -6.45
C VAL A 28 34.72 -23.63 -7.44
N ASP A 29 34.78 -24.09 -8.69
CA ASP A 29 33.67 -24.05 -9.64
C ASP A 29 32.55 -24.96 -9.11
N GLY A 30 31.89 -24.52 -8.03
CA GLY A 30 30.60 -25.05 -7.64
C GLY A 30 29.61 -24.72 -8.75
N PRO A 31 28.64 -25.59 -9.07
CA PRO A 31 27.69 -25.31 -10.13
C PRO A 31 26.97 -24.01 -9.79
N LEU A 32 27.31 -22.95 -10.52
CA LEU A 32 26.65 -21.65 -10.41
C LEU A 32 25.18 -21.93 -10.65
N ILE A 33 24.37 -21.82 -9.59
CA ILE A 33 22.91 -21.80 -9.72
C ILE A 33 22.64 -20.76 -10.79
N SER A 34 22.13 -21.20 -11.94
CA SER A 34 22.01 -20.32 -13.10
C SER A 34 21.23 -19.09 -12.68
N ALA A 35 21.66 -17.91 -13.14
CA ALA A 35 20.95 -16.67 -12.85
C ALA A 35 19.46 -16.80 -13.20
N ASP A 36 19.10 -17.63 -14.18
CA ASP A 36 17.73 -18.02 -14.51
C ASP A 36 17.01 -18.88 -13.45
N ALA A 37 17.69 -19.84 -12.82
CA ALA A 37 17.13 -20.63 -11.71
C ALA A 37 16.93 -19.77 -10.45
N LEU A 38 17.87 -18.86 -10.17
CA LEU A 38 17.74 -17.92 -9.05
C LEU A 38 16.68 -16.84 -9.36
N HIS A 39 16.66 -16.29 -10.57
CA HIS A 39 15.64 -15.32 -10.98
C HIS A 39 14.25 -15.94 -11.05
N SER A 40 14.10 -17.19 -11.47
CA SER A 40 12.81 -17.88 -11.42
C SER A 40 12.35 -18.17 -9.99
N ALA A 41 13.28 -18.49 -9.06
CA ALA A 41 12.97 -18.61 -7.64
C ALA A 41 12.62 -17.27 -6.98
N ILE A 42 13.24 -16.16 -7.43
CA ILE A 42 12.97 -14.79 -6.96
C ILE A 42 11.71 -14.20 -7.62
N ARG A 43 11.36 -14.64 -8.83
CA ARG A 43 10.12 -14.29 -9.54
C ARG A 43 8.96 -14.96 -8.85
N ARG A 44 8.57 -14.42 -7.69
CA ARG A 44 7.33 -14.75 -6.99
C ARG A 44 6.20 -14.76 -8.01
N GLU A 45 5.65 -15.93 -8.25
CA GLU A 45 4.48 -16.11 -9.11
C GLU A 45 3.42 -15.08 -8.76
N PHE A 46 2.90 -14.43 -9.79
CA PHE A 46 1.83 -13.45 -9.65
C PHE A 46 0.62 -14.12 -8.98
N GLN A 47 0.34 -13.74 -7.73
CA GLN A 47 -0.85 -14.18 -7.04
C GLN A 47 -1.93 -13.11 -7.16
N THR A 48 -3.04 -13.50 -7.79
CA THR A 48 -4.23 -12.66 -7.95
C THR A 48 -4.79 -12.25 -6.60
N VAL A 49 -5.32 -11.04 -6.53
CA VAL A 49 -6.03 -10.57 -5.33
C VAL A 49 -7.51 -10.97 -5.48
N PRO A 50 -8.02 -11.94 -4.70
CA PRO A 50 -9.38 -12.47 -4.86
C PRO A 50 -10.47 -11.52 -4.35
N THR A 51 -10.13 -10.29 -3.95
CA THR A 51 -11.07 -9.35 -3.30
C THR A 51 -12.20 -8.88 -4.21
N HIS A 52 -12.08 -9.04 -5.53
CA HIS A 52 -13.13 -8.68 -6.49
C HIS A 52 -14.39 -9.54 -6.34
N TYR A 53 -14.26 -10.85 -6.11
CA TYR A 53 -15.42 -11.73 -5.85
C TYR A 53 -16.20 -11.30 -4.61
N HIS A 54 -15.47 -11.02 -3.51
CA HIS A 54 -16.08 -10.56 -2.27
C HIS A 54 -16.75 -9.18 -2.42
N ALA A 55 -16.16 -8.27 -3.19
CA ALA A 55 -16.73 -6.95 -3.44
C ALA A 55 -18.04 -7.05 -4.25
N THR A 56 -18.07 -7.89 -5.29
CA THR A 56 -19.28 -8.14 -6.08
C THR A 56 -20.37 -8.79 -5.23
N LEU A 57 -20.03 -9.81 -4.43
CA LEU A 57 -20.97 -10.46 -3.53
C LEU A 57 -21.58 -9.47 -2.53
N LEU A 58 -20.75 -8.61 -1.92
CA LEU A 58 -21.22 -7.60 -0.97
C LEU A 58 -22.17 -6.59 -1.63
N SER A 59 -21.85 -6.13 -2.84
CA SER A 59 -22.70 -5.23 -3.61
C SER A 59 -24.07 -5.86 -3.91
N LEU A 60 -24.08 -7.12 -4.37
CA LEU A 60 -25.33 -7.85 -4.61
C LEU A 60 -26.16 -8.02 -3.34
N LEU A 61 -25.51 -8.38 -2.23
CA LEU A 61 -26.18 -8.52 -0.94
C LEU A 61 -26.82 -7.21 -0.48
N HIS A 62 -26.13 -6.07 -0.67
CA HIS A 62 -26.67 -4.76 -0.32
C HIS A 62 -27.89 -4.40 -1.17
N VAL A 63 -27.84 -4.63 -2.49
CA VAL A 63 -29.00 -4.43 -3.38
C VAL A 63 -30.18 -5.26 -2.92
N VAL A 64 -29.98 -6.55 -2.65
CA VAL A 64 -31.04 -7.45 -2.18
C VAL A 64 -31.61 -6.96 -0.84
N TYR A 65 -30.76 -6.57 0.10
CA TYR A 65 -31.19 -6.03 1.39
C TYR A 65 -32.06 -4.78 1.24
N VAL A 66 -31.67 -3.82 0.38
CA VAL A 66 -32.47 -2.59 0.17
C VAL A 66 -33.81 -2.91 -0.48
N VAL A 67 -33.84 -3.78 -1.48
CA VAL A 67 -35.09 -4.22 -2.12
C VAL A 67 -36.03 -4.87 -1.10
N LEU A 68 -35.52 -5.81 -0.29
CA LEU A 68 -36.31 -6.45 0.77
C LEU A 68 -36.78 -5.44 1.82
N SER A 69 -35.94 -4.47 2.19
CA SER A 69 -36.30 -3.41 3.14
C SER A 69 -37.41 -2.52 2.60
N VAL A 70 -37.40 -2.19 1.30
CA VAL A 70 -38.48 -1.45 0.63
C VAL A 70 -39.77 -2.28 0.65
N CYS A 71 -39.71 -3.57 0.33
CA CYS A 71 -40.87 -4.44 0.38
C CYS A 71 -41.48 -4.51 1.79
N VAL A 72 -40.65 -4.70 2.83
CA VAL A 72 -41.10 -4.70 4.22
C VAL A 72 -41.68 -3.33 4.61
N ALA A 73 -41.03 -2.22 4.27
CA ALA A 73 -41.53 -0.90 4.60
C ALA A 73 -42.90 -0.60 3.98
N VAL A 74 -43.10 -0.94 2.70
CA VAL A 74 -44.36 -0.68 1.99
C VAL A 74 -45.48 -1.61 2.45
N LEU A 75 -45.20 -2.92 2.52
CA LEU A 75 -46.23 -3.93 2.79
C LEU A 75 -46.55 -4.04 4.29
N CYS A 76 -45.53 -4.04 5.15
CA CYS A 76 -45.67 -4.26 6.59
C CYS A 76 -45.83 -2.98 7.41
N VAL A 77 -45.08 -1.92 7.08
CA VAL A 77 -45.06 -0.70 7.93
C VAL A 77 -46.09 0.32 7.47
N LEU A 78 -46.16 0.60 6.17
CA LEU A 78 -47.16 1.51 5.58
C LEU A 78 -48.52 0.83 5.34
N LYS A 79 -48.62 -0.49 5.62
CA LYS A 79 -49.86 -1.28 5.56
C LYS A 79 -50.62 -1.14 4.24
N PHE A 80 -49.91 -1.07 3.11
CA PHE A 80 -50.52 -1.08 1.78
C PHE A 80 -51.05 -2.48 1.38
N GLY A 81 -52.01 -3.00 2.15
CA GLY A 81 -52.96 -4.00 1.67
C GLY A 81 -52.71 -5.48 1.97
N GLN A 82 -51.69 -5.87 2.76
CA GLN A 82 -51.49 -7.28 3.16
C GLN A 82 -50.99 -7.47 4.59
N GLU A 83 -51.83 -7.13 5.58
CA GLU A 83 -51.52 -7.36 7.00
C GLU A 83 -51.31 -8.84 7.34
N GLU A 84 -52.04 -9.76 6.69
CA GLU A 84 -51.94 -11.21 6.94
C GLU A 84 -50.61 -11.80 6.46
N MET A 85 -50.10 -11.41 5.28
CA MET A 85 -48.79 -11.87 4.83
C MET A 85 -47.67 -11.35 5.72
N CYS A 86 -47.80 -10.12 6.20
CA CYS A 86 -46.81 -9.56 7.10
C CYS A 86 -46.77 -10.31 8.44
N ALA A 87 -47.93 -10.64 9.01
CA ALA A 87 -48.01 -11.44 10.23
C ALA A 87 -47.43 -12.85 10.04
N ASN A 88 -47.59 -13.45 8.85
CA ASN A 88 -47.02 -14.77 8.57
C ASN A 88 -45.49 -14.75 8.41
N VAL A 89 -44.92 -13.69 7.83
CA VAL A 89 -43.47 -13.60 7.56
C VAL A 89 -42.69 -13.02 8.74
N LEU A 90 -43.19 -11.96 9.38
CA LEU A 90 -42.51 -11.26 10.50
C LEU A 90 -42.99 -11.73 11.88
N GLY A 91 -44.07 -12.50 11.95
CA GLY A 91 -44.70 -12.88 13.22
C GLY A 91 -45.15 -11.65 14.00
N ASN A 92 -44.72 -11.57 15.26
CA ASN A 92 -45.02 -10.44 16.16
C ASN A 92 -43.95 -9.32 16.14
N VAL A 93 -42.94 -9.40 15.26
CA VAL A 93 -41.86 -8.41 15.23
C VAL A 93 -42.27 -7.22 14.35
N PRO A 94 -42.15 -5.96 14.84
CA PRO A 94 -42.48 -4.80 14.02
C PRO A 94 -41.48 -4.64 12.86
N GLY A 95 -42.00 -4.28 11.68
CA GLY A 95 -41.22 -4.23 10.45
C GLY A 95 -40.06 -3.23 10.45
N ASP A 96 -40.20 -2.11 11.18
CA ASP A 96 -39.11 -1.14 11.34
C ASP A 96 -37.92 -1.73 12.10
N SER A 97 -38.17 -2.56 13.12
CA SER A 97 -37.12 -3.26 13.87
C SER A 97 -36.40 -4.29 13.00
N VAL A 98 -37.10 -5.02 12.13
CA VAL A 98 -36.48 -5.98 11.20
C VAL A 98 -35.52 -5.28 10.25
N ILE A 99 -35.89 -4.11 9.73
CA ILE A 99 -35.02 -3.29 8.88
C ILE A 99 -33.76 -2.88 9.66
N VAL A 100 -33.91 -2.40 10.89
CA VAL A 100 -32.76 -2.00 11.74
C VAL A 100 -31.84 -3.19 12.05
N PHE A 101 -32.38 -4.36 12.40
CA PHE A 101 -31.58 -5.56 12.63
C PHE A 101 -30.84 -6.00 11.37
N GLY A 102 -31.51 -5.98 10.21
CA GLY A 102 -30.89 -6.26 8.93
C GLY A 102 -29.72 -5.32 8.62
N LYS A 103 -29.86 -4.01 8.93
CA LYS A 103 -28.78 -3.04 8.78
C LYS A 103 -27.56 -3.37 9.65
N VAL A 104 -27.79 -3.78 10.90
CA VAL A 104 -26.71 -4.19 11.80
C VAL A 104 -25.98 -5.41 11.25
N CYS A 105 -26.71 -6.43 10.79
CA CYS A 105 -26.12 -7.61 10.14
C CYS A 105 -25.30 -7.23 8.91
N LEU A 106 -25.83 -6.35 8.04
CA LEU A 106 -25.12 -5.87 6.85
C LEU A 106 -23.84 -5.13 7.23
N TRP A 107 -23.89 -4.26 8.25
CA TRP A 107 -22.72 -3.53 8.74
C TRP A 107 -21.63 -4.48 9.23
N VAL A 108 -21.97 -5.55 9.95
CA VAL A 108 -21.01 -6.58 10.37
C VAL A 108 -20.35 -7.25 9.15
N LEU A 109 -21.13 -7.55 8.10
CA LEU A 109 -20.59 -8.14 6.87
C LEU A 109 -19.64 -7.18 6.14
N VAL A 110 -19.97 -5.88 6.07
CA VAL A 110 -19.10 -4.84 5.52
C VAL A 110 -17.81 -4.72 6.34
N GLN A 111 -17.90 -4.82 7.67
CA GLN A 111 -16.76 -4.80 8.57
C GLN A 111 -15.82 -6.00 8.31
N LEU A 112 -16.38 -7.21 8.21
CA LEU A 112 -15.64 -8.42 7.88
C LEU A 112 -14.97 -8.32 6.51
N PHE A 113 -15.70 -7.85 5.50
CA PHE A 113 -15.15 -7.61 4.17
C PHE A 113 -13.97 -6.64 4.21
N THR A 114 -14.11 -5.52 4.94
CA THR A 114 -13.05 -4.52 5.08
C THR A 114 -11.80 -5.12 5.73
N TRP A 115 -11.97 -6.00 6.72
CA TRP A 115 -10.87 -6.74 7.33
C TRP A 115 -10.22 -7.72 6.34
N CYS A 116 -11.00 -8.54 5.64
CA CYS A 116 -10.47 -9.46 4.62
C CYS A 116 -9.67 -8.72 3.53
N VAL A 117 -10.21 -7.61 3.03
CA VAL A 117 -9.51 -6.73 2.09
C VAL A 117 -8.23 -6.19 2.72
N GLN A 118 -8.25 -5.74 3.97
CA GLN A 118 -7.05 -5.26 4.66
C GLN A 118 -5.96 -6.33 4.72
N HIS A 119 -6.35 -7.58 5.01
CA HIS A 119 -5.43 -8.70 5.13
C HIS A 119 -4.77 -9.01 3.78
N HIS A 120 -5.57 -9.16 2.71
CA HIS A 120 -5.05 -9.41 1.38
C HIS A 120 -4.18 -8.26 0.84
N HIS A 121 -4.57 -7.00 1.09
CA HIS A 121 -3.77 -5.84 0.68
C HIS A 121 -2.48 -5.70 1.48
N THR A 122 -2.46 -6.05 2.76
CA THR A 122 -1.23 -6.10 3.56
C THR A 122 -0.29 -7.19 3.07
N GLN A 123 -0.84 -8.35 2.67
CA GLN A 123 -0.08 -9.42 2.05
C GLN A 123 0.49 -8.99 0.69
N ALA A 124 -0.28 -8.29 -0.14
CA ALA A 124 0.19 -7.70 -1.39
C ALA A 124 1.31 -6.67 -1.14
N ARG A 125 1.19 -5.84 -0.09
CA ARG A 125 2.24 -4.89 0.30
C ARG A 125 3.56 -5.60 0.65
N ARG A 126 3.51 -6.70 1.42
CA ARG A 126 4.69 -7.53 1.75
C ARG A 126 5.36 -8.17 0.53
N ARG A 127 4.68 -8.20 -0.61
CA ARG A 127 5.18 -8.74 -1.89
C ARG A 127 5.74 -7.67 -2.82
N GLY A 128 5.73 -6.40 -2.42
CA GLY A 128 6.27 -5.30 -3.22
C GLY A 128 5.26 -4.56 -4.11
N TYR A 129 3.95 -4.72 -3.87
CA TYR A 129 2.90 -3.99 -4.60
C TYR A 129 2.47 -2.69 -3.89
N LEU A 130 3.42 -1.75 -3.71
CA LEU A 130 3.20 -0.52 -2.93
C LEU A 130 2.35 0.51 -3.69
N ARG A 131 2.55 0.66 -5.00
CA ARG A 131 1.78 1.61 -5.83
C ARG A 131 0.29 1.24 -5.87
N PHE A 132 0.00 -0.04 -6.04
CA PHE A 132 -1.36 -0.58 -5.97
C PHE A 132 -1.99 -0.36 -4.59
N TYR A 133 -1.24 -0.62 -3.50
CA TYR A 133 -1.72 -0.37 -2.14
C TYR A 133 -2.12 1.10 -1.92
N ARG A 134 -1.27 2.07 -2.30
CA ARG A 134 -1.56 3.51 -2.14
C ARG A 134 -2.80 3.94 -2.94
N GLN A 135 -2.96 3.47 -4.17
CA GLN A 135 -4.11 3.82 -5.02
C GLN A 135 -5.45 3.28 -4.51
N THR A 136 -5.42 2.23 -3.68
CA THR A 136 -6.62 1.50 -3.24
C THR A 136 -6.95 1.78 -1.76
N GLN A 137 -6.03 2.40 -1.01
CA GLN A 137 -6.18 2.68 0.41
C GLN A 137 -7.40 3.57 0.72
N GLY A 138 -7.65 4.60 -0.08
CA GLY A 138 -8.80 5.50 0.12
C GLY A 138 -10.14 4.77 -0.06
N LEU A 139 -10.26 3.98 -1.12
CA LEU A 139 -11.49 3.23 -1.44
C LEU A 139 -11.88 2.22 -0.36
N LYS A 140 -10.88 1.61 0.31
CA LYS A 140 -11.11 0.66 1.41
C LYS A 140 -11.85 1.29 2.59
N GLN A 141 -11.54 2.56 2.90
CA GLN A 141 -12.09 3.24 4.06
C GLN A 141 -13.47 3.84 3.77
N MET A 142 -13.78 4.16 2.51
CA MET A 142 -15.07 4.75 2.12
C MET A 142 -16.26 3.86 2.46
N ALA A 143 -16.23 2.56 2.14
CA ALA A 143 -17.37 1.67 2.37
C ALA A 143 -17.79 1.63 3.85
N LEU A 144 -16.82 1.48 4.75
CA LEU A 144 -17.06 1.44 6.19
C LEU A 144 -17.54 2.80 6.73
N THR A 145 -16.97 3.90 6.24
CA THR A 145 -17.41 5.25 6.63
C THR A 145 -18.83 5.54 6.16
N ILE A 146 -19.19 5.15 4.93
CA ILE A 146 -20.54 5.33 4.36
C ILE A 146 -21.56 4.60 5.24
N HIS A 147 -21.36 3.30 5.48
CA HIS A 147 -22.28 2.48 6.30
C HIS A 147 -22.38 2.96 7.75
N SER A 148 -21.26 3.41 8.33
CA SER A 148 -21.26 3.92 9.70
C SER A 148 -21.97 5.27 9.79
N THR A 149 -21.82 6.13 8.78
CA THR A 149 -22.53 7.40 8.70
C THR A 149 -24.03 7.18 8.57
N GLY A 150 -24.47 6.25 7.72
CA GLY A 150 -25.89 5.94 7.62
C GLY A 150 -26.44 5.29 8.88
N ASN A 151 -25.67 4.46 9.60
CA ASN A 151 -26.08 3.98 10.93
C ASN A 151 -26.34 5.12 11.92
N VAL A 152 -25.46 6.13 11.97
CA VAL A 152 -25.65 7.31 12.81
C VAL A 152 -26.93 8.07 12.41
N MET A 153 -27.17 8.24 11.10
CA MET A 153 -28.40 8.89 10.61
C MET A 153 -29.66 8.09 10.94
N LEU A 154 -29.63 6.76 10.82
CA LEU A 154 -30.75 5.89 11.21
C LEU A 154 -31.04 6.01 12.71
N LEU A 155 -30.01 5.97 13.56
CA LEU A 155 -30.16 6.16 15.01
C LEU A 155 -30.76 7.52 15.35
N LEU A 156 -30.32 8.59 14.67
CA LEU A 156 -30.89 9.92 14.83
C LEU A 156 -32.38 9.95 14.47
N VAL A 157 -32.76 9.36 13.32
CA VAL A 157 -34.16 9.28 12.88
C VAL A 157 -35.02 8.50 13.89
N MET A 158 -34.48 7.44 14.50
CA MET A 158 -35.17 6.69 15.55
C MET A 158 -35.31 7.49 16.85
N ALA A 159 -34.36 8.36 17.17
CA ALA A 159 -34.35 9.14 18.41
C ALA A 159 -35.28 10.37 18.39
N VAL A 160 -35.52 10.98 17.22
CA VAL A 160 -36.25 12.27 17.09
C VAL A 160 -37.78 12.13 17.30
N GLY A 161 -38.31 10.91 17.49
CA GLY A 161 -39.74 10.72 17.82
C GLY A 161 -40.69 11.09 16.67
N LEU A 162 -40.25 10.95 15.42
CA LEU A 162 -41.03 11.24 14.21
C LEU A 162 -42.27 10.34 14.07
N SER A 163 -43.28 10.83 13.34
CA SER A 163 -44.45 10.02 12.97
C SER A 163 -44.04 8.81 12.13
N LEU A 164 -44.78 7.70 12.24
CA LEU A 164 -44.44 6.42 11.61
C LEU A 164 -44.18 6.55 10.09
N ILE A 165 -45.03 7.32 9.41
CA ILE A 165 -44.95 7.52 7.96
C ILE A 165 -43.66 8.27 7.59
N VAL A 166 -43.42 9.42 8.23
CA VAL A 166 -42.22 10.25 7.97
C VAL A 166 -40.96 9.48 8.32
N ARG A 167 -40.95 8.78 9.46
CA ARG A 167 -39.84 7.93 9.89
C ARG A 167 -39.52 6.88 8.83
N THR A 168 -40.51 6.17 8.33
CA THR A 168 -40.32 5.11 7.32
C THR A 168 -39.75 5.66 6.02
N TYR A 169 -40.25 6.80 5.53
CA TYR A 169 -39.69 7.44 4.33
C TYR A 169 -38.24 7.91 4.54
N MET A 170 -37.91 8.47 5.71
CA MET A 170 -36.53 8.88 6.04
C MET A 170 -35.60 7.67 6.10
N LEU A 171 -36.02 6.57 6.74
CA LEU A 171 -35.25 5.31 6.77
C LEU A 171 -34.97 4.80 5.34
N LEU A 172 -36.01 4.73 4.50
CA LEU A 172 -35.85 4.30 3.09
C LEU A 172 -34.95 5.24 2.28
N SER A 173 -35.07 6.55 2.51
CA SER A 173 -34.25 7.55 1.83
C SER A 173 -32.77 7.41 2.20
N ILE A 174 -32.46 7.17 3.49
CA ILE A 174 -31.09 6.92 3.95
C ILE A 174 -30.54 5.65 3.30
N LEU A 175 -31.29 4.53 3.34
CA LEU A 175 -30.86 3.26 2.73
C LEU A 175 -30.65 3.39 1.22
N GLY A 176 -31.55 4.11 0.52
CA GLY A 176 -31.42 4.37 -0.90
C GLY A 176 -30.19 5.22 -1.24
N LEU A 177 -29.90 6.24 -0.44
CA LEU A 177 -28.72 7.10 -0.61
C LEU A 177 -27.43 6.32 -0.33
N GLU A 178 -27.39 5.49 0.70
CA GLU A 178 -26.26 4.60 0.98
C GLU A 178 -25.97 3.70 -0.22
N LEU A 179 -27.01 3.05 -0.78
CA LEU A 179 -26.87 2.20 -1.97
C LEU A 179 -26.34 2.98 -3.18
N LEU A 180 -26.90 4.17 -3.42
CA LEU A 180 -26.53 5.02 -4.56
C LEU A 180 -25.07 5.45 -4.52
N VAL A 181 -24.52 5.70 -3.33
CA VAL A 181 -23.12 6.10 -3.17
C VAL A 181 -22.20 4.87 -3.14
N GLU A 182 -22.56 3.83 -2.41
CA GLU A 182 -21.69 2.68 -2.20
C GLU A 182 -21.50 1.82 -3.46
N VAL A 183 -22.58 1.53 -4.20
CA VAL A 183 -22.50 0.63 -5.36
C VAL A 183 -21.51 1.15 -6.41
N PRO A 184 -21.56 2.43 -6.83
CA PRO A 184 -20.55 2.98 -7.74
C PRO A 184 -19.13 2.93 -7.17
N CYS A 185 -18.95 3.20 -5.87
CA CYS A 185 -17.64 3.12 -5.22
C CYS A 185 -17.06 1.69 -5.25
N LEU A 186 -17.88 0.68 -4.94
CA LEU A 186 -17.49 -0.73 -4.98
C LEU A 186 -17.23 -1.21 -6.41
N LEU A 187 -18.02 -0.76 -7.39
CA LEU A 187 -17.80 -1.07 -8.81
C LEU A 187 -16.47 -0.47 -9.30
N TYR A 188 -16.18 0.79 -8.95
CA TYR A 188 -14.90 1.43 -9.29
C TYR A 188 -13.70 0.71 -8.66
N TYR A 189 -13.81 0.31 -7.39
CA TYR A 189 -12.82 -0.53 -6.73
C TYR A 189 -12.63 -1.86 -7.46
N THR A 190 -13.72 -2.54 -7.79
CA THR A 190 -13.71 -3.84 -8.46
C THR A 190 -13.06 -3.75 -9.84
N ALA A 191 -13.38 -2.70 -10.61
CA ALA A 191 -12.76 -2.45 -11.91
C ALA A 191 -11.24 -2.25 -11.78
N LYS A 192 -10.77 -1.51 -10.77
CA LYS A 192 -9.33 -1.37 -10.49
C LYS A 192 -8.66 -2.70 -10.15
N VAL A 193 -9.30 -3.53 -9.31
CA VAL A 193 -8.76 -4.84 -8.92
C VAL A 193 -8.74 -5.80 -10.11
N ILE A 194 -9.79 -5.83 -10.94
CA ILE A 194 -9.84 -6.66 -12.15
C ILE A 194 -8.77 -6.23 -13.13
N ARG A 195 -8.59 -4.93 -13.35
CA ARG A 195 -7.54 -4.40 -14.24
C ARG A 195 -6.16 -4.83 -13.76
N PHE A 196 -5.88 -4.68 -12.47
CA PHE A 196 -4.62 -5.14 -11.86
C PHE A 196 -4.42 -6.65 -11.99
N ASN A 197 -5.46 -7.45 -11.76
CA ASN A 197 -5.42 -8.91 -11.91
C ASN A 197 -5.19 -9.34 -13.36
N ARG A 198 -5.75 -8.61 -14.33
CA ARG A 198 -5.60 -8.87 -15.77
C ARG A 198 -4.22 -8.49 -16.30
N GLU A 199 -3.67 -7.38 -15.82
CA GLU A 199 -2.35 -6.88 -16.22
C GLU A 199 -1.20 -7.76 -15.69
N ARG A 200 -1.47 -8.68 -14.76
CA ARG A 200 -0.46 -9.55 -14.11
C ARG A 200 0.79 -8.75 -13.70
N ALA A 201 0.56 -7.57 -13.13
CA ALA A 201 1.63 -6.61 -12.87
C ALA A 201 2.77 -7.28 -12.10
N ALA A 202 3.99 -7.18 -12.63
CA ALA A 202 5.18 -7.62 -11.91
C ALA A 202 5.31 -6.81 -10.59
N PRO A 203 5.92 -7.38 -9.55
CA PRO A 203 6.23 -6.63 -8.33
C PRO A 203 6.90 -5.30 -8.67
N ASP A 204 6.56 -4.20 -7.97
CA ASP A 204 7.01 -2.85 -8.33
C ASP A 204 8.55 -2.75 -8.41
N VAL A 205 9.27 -3.60 -7.66
CA VAL A 205 10.73 -3.73 -7.65
C VAL A 205 11.30 -4.22 -8.99
N ASN A 206 10.66 -5.20 -9.65
CA ASN A 206 11.16 -5.74 -10.93
C ASN A 206 10.95 -4.78 -12.12
N ASN A 207 9.96 -3.89 -12.05
CA ASN A 207 9.70 -2.94 -13.14
C ASN A 207 10.75 -1.81 -13.20
N GLU A 208 11.27 -1.40 -12.04
CA GLU A 208 12.37 -0.43 -11.98
C GLU A 208 13.65 -1.06 -12.57
N ASP A 209 13.94 -2.31 -12.23
CA ASP A 209 15.10 -3.04 -12.77
C ASP A 209 15.01 -3.29 -14.29
N HIS A 210 13.84 -3.66 -14.83
CA HIS A 210 13.67 -3.90 -16.27
C HIS A 210 13.81 -2.63 -17.12
N LEU A 211 13.26 -1.49 -16.67
CA LEU A 211 13.40 -0.22 -17.38
C LEU A 211 14.86 0.24 -17.43
N HIS A 212 15.63 -0.01 -16.37
CA HIS A 212 17.07 0.26 -16.34
C HIS A 212 17.91 -0.75 -17.13
N THR A 213 17.44 -2.00 -17.27
CA THR A 213 18.14 -3.04 -18.03
C THR A 213 18.01 -2.81 -19.55
N TYR A 214 16.86 -2.36 -20.04
CA TYR A 214 16.67 -2.07 -21.48
C TYR A 214 17.41 -0.82 -21.97
N SER A 215 17.82 0.09 -21.08
CA SER A 215 18.68 1.23 -21.43
C SER A 215 20.18 0.91 -21.43
N VAL A 216 20.58 -0.29 -20.99
CA VAL A 216 22.00 -0.70 -20.89
C VAL A 216 22.23 -1.97 -21.72
N THR A 217 22.02 -1.87 -23.03
CA THR A 217 22.59 -2.83 -23.98
C THR A 217 24.05 -2.45 -24.27
N SER A 218 24.95 -2.75 -23.34
CA SER A 218 26.32 -3.25 -23.62
C SER A 218 27.17 -3.32 -22.34
N LEU A 219 27.84 -4.47 -22.19
CA LEU A 219 28.81 -4.90 -21.17
C LEU A 219 28.27 -5.49 -19.84
N PRO A 220 28.75 -6.69 -19.45
CA PRO A 220 28.58 -7.21 -18.10
C PRO A 220 29.63 -6.54 -17.21
N THR A 221 29.22 -5.56 -16.41
CA THR A 221 30.10 -4.93 -15.42
C THR A 221 29.82 -5.54 -14.06
N GLU A 222 30.82 -6.27 -13.56
CA GLU A 222 30.93 -6.77 -12.20
C GLU A 222 30.68 -5.66 -11.17
N THR A 223 29.95 -6.04 -10.12
CA THR A 223 30.00 -5.51 -8.76
C THR A 223 30.16 -3.99 -8.58
N GLY A 224 29.06 -3.31 -8.30
CA GLY A 224 29.10 -1.97 -7.72
C GLY A 224 27.77 -1.24 -7.81
N PHE A 225 27.02 -1.24 -6.71
CA PHE A 225 25.87 -0.37 -6.50
C PHE A 225 26.21 1.09 -6.85
N ARG A 226 25.79 1.55 -8.04
CA ARG A 226 25.79 2.96 -8.45
C ARG A 226 24.65 3.21 -9.44
N GLY A 227 23.45 3.42 -8.92
CA GLY A 227 22.37 4.03 -9.70
C GLY A 227 22.67 5.51 -9.93
N SER A 228 22.54 6.01 -11.16
CA SER A 228 22.69 7.45 -11.47
C SER A 228 21.67 8.32 -10.70
N SER A 229 20.50 7.78 -10.37
CA SER A 229 19.52 8.44 -9.47
C SER A 229 20.01 8.53 -8.02
N SER A 230 20.79 7.54 -7.57
CA SER A 230 21.45 7.59 -6.27
C SER A 230 22.58 8.61 -6.27
N LEU A 231 23.34 8.77 -7.36
CA LEU A 231 24.39 9.78 -7.40
C LEU A 231 23.80 11.19 -7.43
N GLU A 232 22.73 11.41 -8.19
CA GLU A 232 22.08 12.73 -8.27
C GLU A 232 21.35 13.08 -6.95
N GLU A 233 20.64 12.13 -6.32
CA GLU A 233 20.03 12.35 -4.99
C GLU A 233 21.09 12.50 -3.89
N VAL A 234 22.21 11.75 -3.95
CA VAL A 234 23.32 11.90 -3.00
C VAL A 234 24.09 13.19 -3.26
N VAL A 235 24.26 13.63 -4.51
CA VAL A 235 24.90 14.91 -4.87
C VAL A 235 24.02 16.07 -4.44
N GLU A 236 22.70 15.99 -4.62
CA GLU A 236 21.75 17.00 -4.14
C GLU A 236 21.78 17.10 -2.60
N LYS A 237 21.73 15.96 -1.90
CA LYS A 237 21.87 15.94 -0.43
C LYS A 237 23.25 16.39 0.06
N GLN A 238 24.32 16.11 -0.67
CA GLN A 238 25.67 16.58 -0.33
C GLN A 238 25.84 18.06 -0.62
N ALA A 239 25.24 18.59 -1.68
CA ALA A 239 25.25 20.02 -2.00
C ALA A 239 24.52 20.83 -0.92
N ASP A 240 23.34 20.37 -0.48
CA ASP A 240 22.58 20.99 0.62
C ASP A 240 23.39 21.00 1.92
N MET A 241 24.08 19.90 2.23
CA MET A 241 24.90 19.81 3.44
C MET A 241 26.13 20.70 3.38
N ILE A 242 26.78 20.84 2.21
CA ILE A 242 27.90 21.76 2.00
C ILE A 242 27.43 23.21 2.15
N GLU A 243 26.28 23.57 1.58
CA GLU A 243 25.72 24.92 1.70
C GLU A 243 25.34 25.24 3.15
N TYR A 244 24.70 24.30 3.85
CA TYR A 244 24.40 24.41 5.28
C TYR A 244 25.67 24.61 6.12
N LEU A 245 26.72 23.79 5.90
CA LEU A 245 27.98 23.89 6.62
C LEU A 245 28.73 25.19 6.33
N LYS A 246 28.63 25.71 5.09
CA LYS A 246 29.23 27.00 4.69
C LYS A 246 28.50 28.17 5.35
N GLN A 247 27.16 28.15 5.35
CA GLN A 247 26.37 29.15 6.08
C GLN A 247 26.65 29.09 7.58
N HIS A 248 26.75 27.89 8.15
CA HIS A 248 27.03 27.74 9.57
C HIS A 248 28.43 28.26 9.94
N ASN A 249 29.47 27.92 9.16
CA ASN A 249 30.83 28.44 9.37
C ASN A 249 30.90 29.96 9.22
N THR A 250 30.25 30.55 8.20
CA THR A 250 30.26 32.02 8.05
C THR A 250 29.56 32.72 9.20
N LEU A 251 28.48 32.14 9.73
CA LEU A 251 27.78 32.65 10.91
C LEU A 251 28.63 32.50 12.17
N LEU A 252 29.33 31.37 12.33
CA LEU A 252 30.25 31.14 13.45
C LEU A 252 31.44 32.10 13.39
N SER A 253 32.04 32.31 12.22
CA SER A 253 33.12 33.27 12.00
C SER A 253 32.68 34.71 12.27
N LYS A 254 31.45 35.09 11.88
CA LYS A 254 30.87 36.40 12.23
C LYS A 254 30.69 36.56 13.74
N ARG A 255 30.23 35.51 14.44
CA ARG A 255 30.10 35.53 15.91
C ARG A 255 31.46 35.63 16.60
N LEU A 256 32.45 34.86 16.13
CA LEU A 256 33.83 34.93 16.63
C LEU A 256 34.41 36.33 16.43
N LEU A 257 34.31 36.89 15.22
CA LEU A 257 34.76 38.26 14.95
C LEU A 257 34.07 39.28 15.86
N ASN A 258 32.75 39.17 16.05
CA ASN A 258 32.00 40.07 16.92
C ASN A 258 32.46 39.97 18.39
N LEU A 259 32.76 38.76 18.87
CA LEU A 259 33.31 38.54 20.22
C LEU A 259 34.74 39.09 20.35
N THR A 260 35.58 38.94 19.33
CA THR A 260 36.94 39.49 19.32
C THR A 260 36.94 41.01 19.21
N THR A 261 35.94 41.63 18.59
CA THR A 261 35.78 43.10 18.56
C THR A 261 35.19 43.71 19.83
N GLN A 262 34.65 42.88 20.74
CA GLN A 262 34.13 43.32 22.05
C GLN A 262 35.17 43.22 23.17
N HIS A 263 36.43 42.94 22.85
CA HIS A 263 37.57 42.88 23.77
C HIS A 263 38.69 43.82 23.30
#